data_AF-D0LRZ7-F1
#
_entry.id   AF-D0LRZ7-F1
#
_cell.length_a   1.000
_cell.length_b   1.000
_cell.length_c   1.000
_cell.angle_alpha   90.00
_cell.angle_beta   90.00
_cell.angle_gamma   90.00
#
_symmetry.space_group_name_H-M   'P 1'
#
loop_
_entity.id
_entity.type
_entity.pdbx_description
1 polymer ?
#
loop_
_entity_poly.entity_id
_entity_poly.type
_entity_poly.pdbx_seq_one_letter_code
_entity_poly.pdbx_strand_id
1 'polypeptide(L)'
;MTRPEPIARIERLVATGASYSDVRAAIDEARKSGQGEAWLRGVAQLWAAVSADSAQPLDECRTAAEWLLQVESEPVARISSLIGLCQQHAELARELLPAALNSLPDDAPSELVRTARGVLALAQIPADAAADLLLAAAGRGAGRPLLASLLGRGDLSSERKVAVRRVVEAVPELYRRHADDERALRALSLAIERGWWPQLDVASEDHVASAVAYLDGQGPYLNEDDRDA
;
A
#
# COMPACT_ATOMS: atom_id res chain seq x y z
N MET A 1 -8.69 25.33 10.28
CA MET A 1 -9.96 25.20 9.53
C MET A 1 -10.61 23.89 9.91
N THR A 2 -11.89 23.89 10.28
CA THR A 2 -12.68 22.67 10.54
C THR A 2 -12.93 21.95 9.22
N ARG A 3 -12.71 20.62 9.18
CA ARG A 3 -13.04 19.80 7.99
C ARG A 3 -14.54 19.90 7.71
N PRO A 4 -14.98 20.03 6.44
CA PRO A 4 -16.41 20.16 6.16
C PRO A 4 -17.13 18.82 6.42
N GLU A 5 -18.36 18.93 6.94
CA GLU A 5 -19.09 17.81 7.55
C GLU A 5 -19.26 16.56 6.66
N PRO A 6 -19.50 16.66 5.34
CA PRO A 6 -19.63 15.45 4.53
C PRO A 6 -18.31 14.67 4.36
N ILE A 7 -17.12 15.30 4.40
CA ILE A 7 -15.83 14.59 4.38
C ILE A 7 -15.63 13.93 5.73
N ALA A 8 -15.92 14.64 6.82
CA ALA A 8 -15.87 14.06 8.16
C ALA A 8 -16.82 12.85 8.28
N ARG A 9 -17.97 12.88 7.62
CA ARG A 9 -18.89 11.73 7.54
C ARG A 9 -18.28 10.55 6.79
N ILE A 10 -17.68 10.78 5.61
CA ILE A 10 -16.99 9.73 4.85
C ILE A 10 -15.86 9.13 5.67
N GLU A 11 -15.00 9.96 6.27
CA GLU A 11 -13.89 9.54 7.12
C GLU A 11 -14.37 8.73 8.33
N ARG A 12 -15.46 9.13 8.98
CA ARG A 12 -16.06 8.36 10.08
C ARG A 12 -16.55 7.00 9.61
N LEU A 13 -17.23 6.93 8.46
CA LEU A 13 -17.70 5.65 7.91
C LEU A 13 -16.52 4.70 7.67
N VAL A 14 -15.45 5.20 7.04
CA VAL A 14 -14.21 4.43 6.82
C VAL A 14 -13.60 3.98 8.15
N ALA A 15 -13.44 4.89 9.12
CA ALA A 15 -12.86 4.59 10.43
C ALA A 15 -13.67 3.55 11.22
N THR A 16 -15.00 3.53 11.05
CA THR A 16 -15.89 2.55 11.69
C THR A 16 -16.00 1.23 10.95
N GLY A 17 -15.32 1.07 9.79
CA GLY A 17 -15.42 -0.14 8.98
C GLY A 17 -16.79 -0.32 8.32
N ALA A 18 -17.45 0.78 7.94
CA ALA A 18 -18.71 0.72 7.21
C ALA A 18 -18.55 -0.01 5.87
N SER A 19 -19.66 -0.51 5.33
CA SER A 19 -19.64 -1.18 4.02
C SER A 19 -19.20 -0.22 2.91
N TYR A 20 -18.56 -0.76 1.86
CA TYR A 20 -18.20 0.04 0.69
C TYR A 20 -19.41 0.78 0.10
N SER A 21 -20.58 0.14 0.05
CA SER A 21 -21.82 0.76 -0.45
C SER A 21 -22.24 2.00 0.36
N ASP A 22 -22.08 1.98 1.68
CA ASP A 22 -22.43 3.12 2.53
C ASP A 22 -21.47 4.29 2.29
N VAL A 23 -20.18 3.98 2.19
CA VAL A 23 -19.13 4.97 1.88
C VAL A 23 -19.36 5.57 0.49
N ARG A 24 -19.66 4.72 -0.50
CA ARG A 24 -19.95 5.12 -1.88
C ARG A 24 -21.17 6.04 -1.97
N ALA A 25 -22.24 5.73 -1.25
CA ALA A 25 -23.43 6.58 -1.18
C ALA A 25 -23.11 7.96 -0.57
N ALA A 26 -22.30 8.01 0.50
CA ALA A 26 -21.86 9.27 1.09
C ALA A 26 -20.97 10.09 0.13
N ILE A 27 -20.11 9.43 -0.65
CA ILE A 27 -19.32 10.08 -1.72
C ILE A 27 -20.25 10.68 -2.80
N ASP A 28 -21.26 9.94 -3.27
CA ASP A 28 -22.20 10.44 -4.27
C ASP A 28 -23.04 11.63 -3.78
N GLU A 29 -23.40 11.63 -2.50
CA GLU A 29 -24.06 12.78 -1.85
C GLU A 29 -23.10 13.98 -1.79
N ALA A 30 -21.87 13.76 -1.35
CA ALA A 30 -20.84 14.80 -1.27
C ALA A 30 -20.53 15.44 -2.64
N ARG A 31 -20.55 14.66 -3.72
CA ARG A 31 -20.38 15.14 -5.11
C ARG A 31 -21.45 16.16 -5.53
N LYS A 32 -22.69 15.98 -5.07
CA LYS A 32 -23.84 16.83 -5.42
C LYS A 32 -23.93 18.11 -4.61
N SER A 33 -23.14 18.24 -3.54
CA SER A 33 -23.25 19.34 -2.56
C SER A 33 -22.75 20.70 -3.05
N GLY A 34 -22.04 20.78 -4.20
CA GLY A 34 -21.61 22.05 -4.81
C GLY A 34 -20.55 22.85 -4.02
N GLN A 35 -19.84 22.22 -3.07
CA GLN A 35 -18.95 22.87 -2.08
C GLN A 35 -17.57 23.34 -2.61
N GLY A 36 -17.46 23.69 -3.90
CA GLY A 36 -16.23 24.20 -4.50
C GLY A 36 -15.19 23.13 -4.89
N GLU A 37 -14.12 23.55 -5.57
CA GLU A 37 -13.19 22.64 -6.25
C GLU A 37 -12.24 21.89 -5.30
N ALA A 38 -11.64 22.59 -4.33
CA ALA A 38 -10.73 21.98 -3.35
C ALA A 38 -11.41 20.87 -2.53
N TRP A 39 -12.72 21.01 -2.30
CA TRP A 39 -13.55 19.99 -1.67
C TRP A 39 -13.67 18.73 -2.52
N LEU A 40 -14.01 18.88 -3.80
CA LEU A 40 -14.21 17.75 -4.72
C LEU A 40 -12.93 16.93 -4.88
N ARG A 41 -11.76 17.57 -4.83
CA ARG A 41 -10.45 16.91 -4.80
C ARG A 41 -10.32 15.94 -3.64
N GLY A 42 -10.58 16.39 -2.41
CA GLY A 42 -10.53 15.54 -1.23
C GLY A 42 -11.50 14.37 -1.29
N VAL A 43 -12.71 14.58 -1.82
CA VAL A 43 -13.70 13.49 -2.00
C VAL A 43 -13.22 12.47 -3.04
N ALA A 44 -12.60 12.90 -4.14
CA ALA A 44 -12.06 12.00 -5.16
C ALA A 44 -10.86 11.19 -4.65
N GLN A 45 -9.96 11.82 -3.89
CA GLN A 45 -8.84 11.13 -3.24
C GLN A 45 -9.35 10.06 -2.25
N LEU A 46 -10.37 10.39 -1.44
CA LEU A 46 -11.01 9.43 -0.53
C LEU A 46 -11.66 8.27 -1.27
N TRP A 47 -12.38 8.54 -2.37
CA TRP A 47 -12.98 7.47 -3.15
C TRP A 47 -11.92 6.54 -3.77
N ALA A 48 -10.83 7.09 -4.32
CA ALA A 48 -9.73 6.29 -4.83
C ALA A 48 -9.11 5.40 -3.74
N ALA A 49 -8.82 5.97 -2.56
CA ALA A 49 -8.28 5.23 -1.43
C ALA A 49 -9.21 4.09 -0.97
N VAL A 50 -10.49 4.40 -0.73
CA VAL A 50 -11.46 3.39 -0.26
C VAL A 50 -11.71 2.30 -1.29
N SER A 51 -11.71 2.64 -2.59
CA SER A 51 -11.85 1.64 -3.66
C SER A 51 -10.66 0.68 -3.70
N ALA A 52 -9.46 1.19 -3.48
CA ALA A 52 -8.25 0.38 -3.38
C ALA A 52 -8.26 -0.50 -2.13
N ASP A 53 -8.54 0.07 -0.96
CA ASP A 53 -8.55 -0.65 0.32
C ASP A 53 -9.65 -1.73 0.38
N SER A 54 -10.80 -1.46 -0.24
CA SER A 54 -11.92 -2.41 -0.31
C SER A 54 -11.82 -3.38 -1.48
N ALA A 55 -10.68 -3.43 -2.18
CA ALA A 55 -10.40 -4.31 -3.32
C ALA A 55 -11.53 -4.33 -4.36
N GLN A 56 -12.04 -3.16 -4.74
CA GLN A 56 -13.19 -3.07 -5.65
C GLN A 56 -12.87 -3.57 -7.07
N PRO A 57 -13.88 -4.02 -7.83
CA PRO A 57 -13.71 -4.45 -9.21
C PRO A 57 -13.11 -3.36 -10.10
N LEU A 58 -12.47 -3.78 -11.20
CA LEU A 58 -11.76 -2.91 -12.14
C LEU A 58 -12.59 -1.70 -12.60
N ASP A 59 -13.87 -1.90 -12.94
CA ASP A 59 -14.72 -0.83 -13.47
C ASP A 59 -15.03 0.25 -12.42
N GLU A 60 -15.17 -0.14 -11.15
CA GLU A 60 -15.37 0.82 -10.05
C GLU A 60 -14.08 1.61 -9.80
N CYS A 61 -12.94 0.92 -9.75
CA CYS A 61 -11.63 1.57 -9.62
C CYS A 61 -11.32 2.49 -10.81
N ARG A 62 -11.71 2.11 -12.03
CA ARG A 62 -11.59 2.96 -13.23
C ARG A 62 -12.45 4.21 -13.10
N THR A 63 -13.71 4.06 -12.67
CA THR A 63 -14.61 5.21 -12.47
C THR A 63 -14.07 6.18 -11.42
N ALA A 64 -13.54 5.66 -10.31
CA ALA A 64 -12.88 6.49 -9.29
C ALA A 64 -11.65 7.22 -9.85
N ALA A 65 -10.81 6.53 -10.63
CA ALA A 65 -9.63 7.10 -11.26
C ALA A 65 -9.98 8.19 -12.28
N GLU A 66 -10.95 7.95 -13.16
CA GLU A 66 -11.41 8.93 -14.15
C GLU A 66 -11.89 10.21 -13.47
N TRP A 67 -12.67 10.08 -12.40
CA TRP A 67 -13.14 11.26 -11.67
C TRP A 67 -12.00 11.97 -10.94
N LEU A 68 -11.06 11.24 -10.33
CA LEU A 68 -9.85 11.81 -9.73
C LEU A 68 -9.04 12.63 -10.75
N LEU A 69 -8.83 12.10 -11.96
CA LEU A 69 -8.13 12.80 -13.03
C LEU A 69 -8.83 14.09 -13.47
N GLN A 70 -10.17 14.13 -13.40
CA GLN A 70 -10.96 15.30 -13.76
C GLN A 70 -10.87 16.42 -12.71
N VAL A 71 -10.81 16.08 -11.42
CA VAL A 71 -10.92 17.08 -10.34
C VAL A 71 -9.58 17.44 -9.69
N GLU A 72 -8.65 16.50 -9.59
CA GLU A 72 -7.34 16.73 -8.98
C GLU A 72 -6.39 17.34 -10.01
N SER A 73 -6.08 18.62 -9.84
CA SER A 73 -5.18 19.35 -10.72
C SER A 73 -3.71 19.22 -10.31
N GLU A 74 -3.43 18.91 -9.06
CA GLU A 74 -2.08 18.81 -8.52
C GLU A 74 -1.45 17.44 -8.87
N PRO A 75 -0.35 17.40 -9.66
CA PRO A 75 0.22 16.15 -10.16
C PRO A 75 0.69 15.16 -9.09
N VAL A 76 1.27 15.64 -7.98
CA VAL A 76 1.84 14.80 -6.92
C VAL A 76 0.74 14.06 -6.14
N ALA A 77 -0.33 14.76 -5.77
CA ALA A 77 -1.51 14.23 -5.10
C ALA A 77 -2.25 13.27 -6.02
N ARG A 78 -2.41 13.64 -7.30
CA ARG A 78 -3.01 12.77 -8.32
C ARG A 78 -2.27 11.43 -8.43
N ILE A 79 -0.94 11.45 -8.61
CA ILE A 79 -0.20 10.19 -8.75
C ILE A 79 -0.20 9.38 -7.45
N SER A 80 -0.11 10.05 -6.28
CA SER A 80 -0.17 9.40 -4.98
C SER A 80 -1.47 8.61 -4.79
N SER A 81 -2.61 9.21 -5.12
CA SER A 81 -3.90 8.53 -5.06
C SER A 81 -4.07 7.44 -6.14
N LEU A 82 -3.53 7.63 -7.34
CA LEU A 82 -3.60 6.63 -8.41
C LEU A 82 -2.79 5.37 -8.09
N ILE A 83 -1.68 5.48 -7.36
CA ILE A 83 -0.83 4.34 -7.02
C ILE A 83 -1.63 3.23 -6.33
N GLY A 84 -2.50 3.57 -5.36
CA GLY A 84 -3.31 2.57 -4.66
C GLY A 84 -4.22 1.78 -5.60
N LEU A 85 -4.91 2.47 -6.51
CA LEU A 85 -5.77 1.83 -7.53
C LEU A 85 -4.96 0.98 -8.51
N CYS A 86 -3.81 1.50 -8.99
CA CYS A 86 -2.92 0.81 -9.92
C CYS A 86 -2.24 -0.41 -9.28
N GLN A 87 -2.01 -0.36 -7.96
CA GLN A 87 -1.55 -1.50 -7.19
C GLN A 87 -2.59 -2.60 -7.08
N GLN A 88 -3.89 -2.34 -7.26
CA GLN A 88 -4.93 -3.37 -7.30
C GLN A 88 -5.14 -3.92 -8.71
N HIS A 89 -4.97 -3.10 -9.75
CA HIS A 89 -5.28 -3.50 -11.12
C HIS A 89 -4.14 -3.17 -12.09
N ALA A 90 -3.53 -4.18 -12.71
CA ALA A 90 -2.41 -4.00 -13.64
C ALA A 90 -2.82 -3.22 -14.91
N GLU A 91 -4.07 -3.36 -15.33
CA GLU A 91 -4.71 -2.62 -16.42
C GLU A 91 -4.64 -1.11 -16.15
N LEU A 92 -5.07 -0.67 -14.96
CA LEU A 92 -5.04 0.74 -14.57
C LEU A 92 -3.61 1.27 -14.49
N ALA A 93 -2.68 0.46 -13.97
CA ALA A 93 -1.27 0.84 -13.92
C ALA A 93 -0.71 1.14 -15.32
N ARG A 94 -0.99 0.27 -16.30
CA ARG A 94 -0.54 0.43 -17.69
C ARG A 94 -1.20 1.61 -18.39
N GLU A 95 -2.47 1.85 -18.10
CA GLU A 95 -3.27 2.91 -18.70
C GLU A 95 -2.89 4.30 -18.16
N LEU A 96 -2.77 4.45 -16.84
CA LEU A 96 -2.79 5.74 -16.17
C LEU A 96 -1.40 6.24 -15.75
N LEU A 97 -0.52 5.36 -15.29
CA LEU A 97 0.76 5.76 -14.73
C LEU A 97 1.72 6.41 -15.73
N PRO A 98 1.81 6.00 -17.02
CA PRO A 98 2.71 6.66 -17.96
C PRO A 98 2.42 8.16 -18.10
N ALA A 99 1.14 8.54 -18.28
CA ALA A 99 0.74 9.93 -18.40
C ALA A 99 0.91 10.69 -17.06
N ALA A 100 0.54 10.07 -15.93
CA ALA A 100 0.70 10.68 -14.61
C ALA A 100 2.18 10.95 -14.28
N LEU A 101 3.07 10.00 -14.54
CA LEU A 101 4.52 10.14 -14.35
C LEU A 101 5.10 11.27 -15.20
N ASN A 102 4.68 11.38 -16.46
CA ASN A 102 5.13 12.45 -17.37
C ASN A 102 4.63 13.84 -16.97
N SER A 103 3.59 13.92 -16.12
CA SER A 103 3.03 15.19 -15.64
C SER A 103 3.65 15.69 -14.34
N LEU A 104 4.54 14.92 -13.71
CA LEU A 104 5.19 15.31 -12.47
C LEU A 104 6.24 16.41 -12.71
N PRO A 105 6.38 17.36 -11.76
CA PRO A 105 7.47 18.32 -11.80
C PRO A 105 8.82 17.64 -11.51
N ASP A 106 9.92 18.27 -11.93
CA ASP A 106 11.28 17.74 -11.76
C ASP A 106 11.69 17.53 -10.29
N ASP A 107 11.06 18.27 -9.37
CA ASP A 107 11.28 18.22 -7.92
C ASP A 107 10.30 17.29 -7.18
N ALA A 108 9.54 16.46 -7.91
CA ALA A 108 8.61 15.51 -7.30
C ALA A 108 9.33 14.54 -6.33
N PRO A 109 8.67 14.12 -5.22
CA PRO A 109 9.29 13.24 -4.23
C PRO A 109 9.85 11.96 -4.85
N SER A 110 11.14 11.68 -4.63
CA SER A 110 11.85 10.56 -5.26
C SER A 110 11.22 9.19 -4.93
N GLU A 111 10.74 9.01 -3.69
CA GLU A 111 10.03 7.81 -3.25
C GLU A 111 8.71 7.60 -3.99
N LEU A 112 7.97 8.67 -4.27
CA LEU A 112 6.71 8.62 -5.00
C LEU A 112 6.95 8.17 -6.45
N VAL A 113 7.94 8.80 -7.11
CA VAL A 113 8.34 8.44 -8.48
C VAL A 113 8.81 6.99 -8.54
N ARG A 114 9.63 6.56 -7.58
CA ARG A 114 10.12 5.19 -7.49
C ARG A 114 8.97 4.20 -7.31
N THR A 115 8.02 4.50 -6.42
CA THR A 115 6.85 3.67 -6.17
C THR A 115 5.98 3.54 -7.42
N ALA A 116 5.64 4.65 -8.07
CA ALA A 116 4.83 4.63 -9.29
C ALA A 116 5.51 3.86 -10.43
N ARG A 117 6.83 4.05 -10.63
CA ARG A 117 7.61 3.27 -11.61
C ARG A 117 7.65 1.79 -11.28
N GLY A 118 7.79 1.43 -10.01
CA GLY A 118 7.75 0.04 -9.54
C GLY A 118 6.41 -0.62 -9.84
N VAL A 119 5.30 0.06 -9.53
CA VAL A 119 3.95 -0.42 -9.84
C VAL A 119 3.76 -0.60 -11.35
N LEU A 120 4.18 0.38 -12.16
CA LEU A 120 4.12 0.28 -13.61
C LEU A 120 4.96 -0.90 -14.14
N ALA A 121 6.18 -1.09 -13.64
CA ALA A 121 7.06 -2.18 -14.06
C ALA A 121 6.46 -3.55 -13.74
N LEU A 122 5.89 -3.72 -12.54
CA LEU A 122 5.23 -4.97 -12.15
C LEU A 122 3.99 -5.25 -13.00
N ALA A 123 3.29 -4.20 -13.46
CA ALA A 123 2.14 -4.36 -14.35
C ALA A 123 2.50 -4.82 -15.78
N GLN A 124 3.78 -4.83 -16.15
CA GLN A 124 4.25 -5.29 -17.46
C GLN A 124 4.61 -6.78 -17.51
N ILE A 125 4.59 -7.46 -16.36
CA ILE A 125 5.00 -8.87 -16.26
C ILE A 125 3.88 -9.72 -15.67
N PRO A 126 3.91 -11.06 -15.90
CA PRO A 126 2.95 -11.96 -15.27
C PRO A 126 2.97 -11.88 -13.74
N ALA A 127 1.80 -12.03 -13.10
CA ALA A 127 1.66 -11.91 -11.64
C ALA A 127 2.60 -12.85 -10.86
N ASP A 128 2.78 -14.09 -11.33
CA ASP A 128 3.70 -15.05 -10.71
C ASP A 128 5.17 -14.58 -10.82
N ALA A 129 5.57 -13.99 -11.95
CA ALA A 129 6.92 -13.45 -12.11
C ALA A 129 7.14 -12.20 -11.24
N ALA A 130 6.12 -11.35 -11.12
CA ALA A 130 6.12 -10.22 -10.19
C ALA A 130 6.26 -10.70 -8.73
N ALA A 131 5.52 -11.74 -8.35
CA ALA A 131 5.64 -12.35 -7.03
C ALA A 131 7.04 -12.91 -6.78
N ASP A 132 7.61 -13.66 -7.72
CA ASP A 132 8.96 -14.23 -7.58
C ASP A 132 10.03 -13.13 -7.38
N LEU A 133 9.97 -12.03 -8.14
CA LEU A 133 10.86 -10.87 -7.97
C LEU A 133 10.68 -10.20 -6.62
N LEU A 134 9.42 -9.97 -6.20
CA LEU A 134 9.11 -9.34 -4.92
C LEU A 134 9.48 -10.24 -3.74
N LEU A 135 9.33 -11.56 -3.86
CA LEU A 135 9.74 -12.55 -2.87
C LEU A 135 11.27 -12.55 -2.71
N ALA A 136 12.01 -12.50 -3.81
CA ALA A 136 13.48 -12.36 -3.78
C ALA A 136 13.93 -11.05 -3.12
N ALA A 137 13.13 -9.98 -3.26
CA ALA A 137 13.38 -8.68 -2.63
C ALA A 137 12.76 -8.54 -1.22
N ALA A 138 11.89 -9.45 -0.79
CA ALA A 138 11.06 -9.30 0.42
C ALA A 138 11.88 -9.21 1.71
N GLY A 139 13.11 -9.75 1.72
CA GLY A 139 14.07 -9.58 2.80
C GLY A 139 14.48 -8.11 3.05
N ARG A 140 14.12 -7.18 2.15
CA ARG A 140 14.39 -5.73 2.24
C ARG A 140 13.14 -4.88 2.51
N GLY A 141 12.02 -5.50 2.86
CA GLY A 141 10.81 -4.80 3.36
C GLY A 141 9.89 -4.15 2.34
N ALA A 142 10.44 -3.45 1.34
CA ALA A 142 9.66 -2.63 0.41
C ALA A 142 8.65 -3.42 -0.45
N GLY A 143 8.84 -4.74 -0.61
CA GLY A 143 7.98 -5.58 -1.46
C GLY A 143 6.67 -6.06 -0.82
N ARG A 144 6.53 -5.99 0.51
CA ARG A 144 5.42 -6.63 1.24
C ARG A 144 4.02 -6.07 0.91
N PRO A 145 3.80 -4.74 0.83
CA PRO A 145 2.50 -4.21 0.43
C PRO A 145 2.10 -4.65 -0.99
N LEU A 146 3.07 -4.71 -1.91
CA LEU A 146 2.86 -5.16 -3.28
C LEU A 146 2.54 -6.66 -3.34
N LEU A 147 3.22 -7.47 -2.53
CA LEU A 147 2.92 -8.89 -2.34
C LEU A 147 1.50 -9.12 -1.79
N ALA A 148 1.10 -8.35 -0.77
CA ALA A 148 -0.26 -8.41 -0.22
C ALA A 148 -1.31 -8.06 -1.27
N SER A 149 -1.05 -7.04 -2.08
CA SER A 149 -1.93 -6.69 -3.20
C SER A 149 -2.02 -7.81 -4.24
N LEU A 150 -0.89 -8.38 -4.70
CA LEU A 150 -0.89 -9.51 -5.63
C LEU A 150 -1.67 -10.72 -5.09
N LEU A 151 -1.56 -10.97 -3.79
CA LEU A 151 -2.33 -12.02 -3.13
C LEU A 151 -3.85 -11.73 -3.16
N GLY A 152 -4.23 -10.48 -2.90
CA GLY A 152 -5.63 -10.01 -2.89
C GLY A 152 -6.32 -10.09 -4.25
N ARG A 153 -5.60 -9.84 -5.35
CA ARG A 153 -6.12 -9.95 -6.72
C ARG A 153 -6.57 -11.37 -7.09
N GLY A 154 -5.92 -12.38 -6.50
CA GLY A 154 -6.25 -13.78 -6.77
C GLY A 154 -5.62 -14.37 -8.05
N ASP A 155 -4.79 -13.61 -8.76
CA ASP A 155 -4.21 -14.00 -10.05
C ASP A 155 -3.00 -14.94 -9.94
N LEU A 156 -2.50 -15.15 -8.72
CA LEU A 156 -1.35 -16.00 -8.46
C LEU A 156 -1.69 -17.50 -8.58
N SER A 157 -0.73 -18.30 -9.04
CA SER A 157 -0.82 -19.76 -8.94
C SER A 157 -0.88 -20.22 -7.48
N SER A 158 -1.43 -21.41 -7.23
CA SER A 158 -1.59 -21.93 -5.86
C SER A 158 -0.27 -22.01 -5.08
N GLU A 159 0.82 -22.40 -5.74
CA GLU A 159 2.15 -22.44 -5.14
C GLU A 159 2.63 -21.04 -4.72
N ARG A 160 2.49 -20.05 -5.60
CA ARG A 160 2.89 -18.67 -5.33
C ARG A 160 2.01 -18.04 -4.26
N LYS A 161 0.70 -18.32 -4.25
CA LYS A 161 -0.20 -17.89 -3.16
C LYS A 161 0.30 -18.34 -1.80
N VAL A 162 0.75 -19.60 -1.68
CA VAL A 162 1.31 -20.13 -0.42
C VAL A 162 2.60 -19.41 -0.04
N ALA A 163 3.52 -19.23 -0.99
CA ALA A 163 4.79 -18.53 -0.74
C ALA A 163 4.56 -17.08 -0.32
N VAL A 164 3.67 -16.36 -1.01
CA VAL A 164 3.34 -14.96 -0.72
C VAL A 164 2.62 -14.84 0.63
N ARG A 165 1.66 -15.71 0.95
CA ARG A 165 1.00 -15.75 2.27
C ARG A 165 2.00 -15.88 3.39
N ARG A 166 2.98 -16.79 3.27
CA ARG A 166 4.03 -16.95 4.30
C ARG A 166 4.75 -15.64 4.60
N VAL A 167 5.04 -14.81 3.58
CA VAL A 167 5.64 -13.49 3.81
C VAL A 167 4.64 -12.54 4.46
N VAL A 168 3.47 -12.37 3.85
CA VAL A 168 2.48 -11.34 4.22
C VAL A 168 1.92 -11.58 5.63
N GLU A 169 1.65 -12.85 5.96
CA GLU A 169 1.05 -13.27 7.23
C GLU A 169 2.08 -13.46 8.36
N ALA A 170 3.40 -13.44 8.07
CA ALA A 170 4.44 -13.67 9.10
C ALA A 170 4.38 -12.68 10.27
N VAL A 171 4.16 -11.39 10.01
CA VAL A 171 4.08 -10.37 11.07
C VAL A 171 2.80 -10.54 11.91
N PRO A 172 1.59 -10.62 11.31
CA PRO A 172 0.38 -10.97 12.06
C PRO A 172 0.49 -12.26 12.88
N GLU A 173 1.17 -13.28 12.35
CA GLU A 173 1.40 -14.54 13.06
C GLU A 173 2.29 -14.35 14.30
N LEU A 174 3.39 -13.61 14.16
CA LEU A 174 4.27 -13.30 15.29
C LEU A 174 3.56 -12.51 16.37
N TYR A 175 2.74 -11.53 15.99
CA TYR A 175 1.96 -10.76 16.96
C TYR A 175 0.94 -11.64 17.68
N ARG A 176 0.33 -12.61 16.99
CA ARG A 176 -0.58 -13.57 17.63
C ARG A 176 0.16 -14.51 18.58
N ARG A 177 1.35 -15.00 18.20
CA ARG A 177 2.19 -15.89 19.02
C ARG A 177 2.68 -15.21 20.30
N HIS A 178 2.95 -13.91 20.25
CA HIS A 178 3.46 -13.11 21.37
C HIS A 178 2.39 -12.20 21.98
N ALA A 179 1.09 -12.48 21.78
CA ALA A 179 0.00 -11.61 22.23
C ALA A 179 0.05 -11.31 23.75
N ASP A 180 0.57 -12.25 24.54
CA ASP A 180 0.68 -12.14 26.00
C ASP A 180 2.07 -11.67 26.49
N ASP A 181 3.01 -11.36 25.59
CA ASP A 181 4.37 -10.88 25.92
C ASP A 181 4.59 -9.46 25.40
N GLU A 182 4.24 -8.47 26.22
CA GLU A 182 4.40 -7.06 25.87
C GLU A 182 5.85 -6.67 25.52
N ARG A 183 6.84 -7.32 26.14
CA ARG A 183 8.25 -7.01 25.88
C ARG A 183 8.65 -7.48 24.49
N ALA A 184 8.24 -8.70 24.11
CA ALA A 184 8.42 -9.21 22.77
C ALA A 184 7.68 -8.35 21.73
N LEU A 185 6.42 -7.98 21.98
CA LEU A 185 5.65 -7.15 21.05
C LEU A 185 6.28 -5.77 20.84
N ARG A 186 6.80 -5.13 21.90
CA ARG A 186 7.52 -3.85 21.78
C ARG A 186 8.79 -3.99 20.93
N ALA A 187 9.59 -5.03 21.15
CA ALA A 187 10.80 -5.28 20.36
C ALA A 187 10.48 -5.56 18.89
N LEU A 188 9.48 -6.43 18.62
CA LEU A 188 9.04 -6.75 17.26
C LEU A 188 8.49 -5.51 16.54
N SER A 189 7.65 -4.72 17.21
CA SER A 189 7.05 -3.51 16.62
C SER A 189 8.12 -2.50 16.24
N LEU A 190 9.06 -2.23 17.15
CA LEU A 190 10.15 -1.29 16.88
C LEU A 190 11.10 -1.79 15.78
N ALA A 191 11.39 -3.08 15.75
CA ALA A 191 12.22 -3.67 14.71
C ALA A 191 11.54 -3.53 13.33
N ILE A 192 10.25 -3.87 13.24
CA ILE A 192 9.45 -3.75 12.01
C ILE A 192 9.37 -2.29 11.54
N GLU A 193 9.11 -1.35 12.45
CA GLU A 193 9.11 0.08 12.16
C GLU A 193 10.45 0.55 11.59
N ARG A 194 11.55 -0.03 12.08
CA ARG A 194 12.91 0.23 11.58
C ARG A 194 13.31 -0.60 10.37
N GLY A 195 12.41 -1.38 9.78
CA GLY A 195 12.66 -2.12 8.54
C GLY A 195 13.19 -3.55 8.71
N TRP A 196 13.21 -4.09 9.94
CA TRP A 196 13.43 -5.53 10.15
C TRP A 196 12.21 -6.33 9.67
N TRP A 197 12.48 -7.50 9.10
CA TRP A 197 11.42 -8.41 8.69
C TRP A 197 11.75 -9.83 9.12
N PRO A 198 10.74 -10.58 9.61
CA PRO A 198 10.96 -11.95 10.02
C PRO A 198 11.36 -12.81 8.82
N GLN A 199 12.28 -13.74 9.07
CA GLN A 199 12.62 -14.76 8.11
C GLN A 199 11.38 -15.64 7.84
N LEU A 200 11.31 -16.22 6.64
CA LEU A 200 10.13 -16.97 6.18
C LEU A 200 9.94 -18.31 6.90
N ASP A 201 10.88 -18.69 7.75
CA ASP A 201 10.75 -19.84 8.63
C ASP A 201 10.14 -19.43 9.98
N VAL A 202 8.81 -19.26 9.97
CA VAL A 202 8.00 -18.91 11.15
C VAL A 202 8.11 -19.97 12.27
N ALA A 203 8.61 -21.17 11.95
CA ALA A 203 8.84 -22.23 12.94
C ALA A 203 10.11 -22.02 13.77
N SER A 204 11.03 -21.12 13.37
CA SER A 204 12.18 -20.78 14.22
C SER A 204 11.70 -20.06 15.49
N GLU A 205 12.20 -20.45 16.66
CA GLU A 205 11.83 -19.82 17.94
C GLU A 205 12.55 -18.48 18.17
N ASP A 206 13.46 -18.10 17.26
CA ASP A 206 14.43 -17.02 17.45
C ASP A 206 13.99 -15.65 16.88
N HIS A 207 12.72 -15.47 16.50
CA HIS A 207 12.26 -14.23 15.87
C HIS A 207 12.42 -13.00 16.77
N VAL A 208 12.12 -13.12 18.08
CA VAL A 208 12.30 -12.02 19.03
C VAL A 208 13.79 -11.73 19.23
N ALA A 209 14.63 -12.76 19.33
CA ALA A 209 16.08 -12.61 19.44
C ALA A 209 16.67 -11.96 18.17
N SER A 210 16.20 -12.35 16.99
CA SER A 210 16.59 -11.76 15.70
C SER A 210 16.17 -10.29 15.59
N ALA A 211 14.94 -9.95 16.01
CA ALA A 211 14.48 -8.57 16.05
C ALA A 211 15.30 -7.71 17.02
N VAL A 212 15.62 -8.23 18.20
CA VAL A 212 16.49 -7.56 19.18
C VAL A 212 17.90 -7.38 18.61
N ALA A 213 18.49 -8.42 18.03
CA ALA A 213 19.80 -8.34 17.39
C ALA A 213 19.83 -7.29 16.27
N TYR A 214 18.75 -7.15 15.49
CA TYR A 214 18.62 -6.08 14.51
C TYR A 214 18.60 -4.68 15.15
N LEU A 215 17.81 -4.50 16.22
CA LEU A 215 17.76 -3.24 16.96
C LEU A 215 19.11 -2.87 17.59
N ASP A 216 19.89 -3.87 17.99
CA ASP A 216 21.24 -3.75 18.56
C ASP A 216 22.35 -3.59 17.49
N GLY A 217 22.00 -3.49 16.21
CA GLY A 217 22.97 -3.30 15.13
C GLY A 217 23.66 -4.58 14.64
N GLN A 218 23.26 -5.74 15.14
CA GLN A 218 23.88 -7.05 14.86
C GLN A 218 23.13 -7.85 13.78
N GLY A 219 22.20 -7.21 13.06
CA GLY A 219 21.47 -7.81 11.96
C GLY A 219 22.21 -7.72 10.62
N PRO A 220 21.96 -8.64 9.66
CA PRO A 220 22.62 -8.67 8.34
C PRO A 220 22.24 -7.49 7.40
N TYR A 221 21.56 -6.46 7.92
CA TYR A 221 20.92 -5.40 7.13
C TYR A 221 21.37 -3.99 7.50
N LEU A 222 22.36 -3.83 8.38
CA LEU A 222 22.94 -2.53 8.73
C LEU A 222 24.37 -2.43 8.19
N ASN A 223 24.50 -2.30 6.87
CA ASN A 223 25.70 -1.72 6.27
C ASN A 223 25.25 -0.59 5.33
N GLU A 224 24.98 0.58 5.91
CA GLU A 224 24.93 1.84 5.13
C GLU A 224 26.14 2.76 5.39
N ASP A 225 27.08 2.38 6.27
CA ASP A 225 28.27 3.21 6.58
C ASP A 225 29.56 2.83 5.81
N ASP A 226 29.54 1.87 4.88
CA ASP A 226 30.73 1.45 4.11
C ASP A 226 30.76 1.96 2.64
N ARG A 227 30.11 3.10 2.34
CA ARG A 227 30.21 3.71 1.00
C ARG A 227 31.00 5.01 0.90
N ASP A 228 31.47 5.57 2.01
CA ASP A 228 32.35 6.75 1.99
C ASP A 228 33.50 6.63 3.02
N ALA A 229 34.32 5.58 2.90
CA ALA A 229 35.65 5.49 3.51
C ALA A 229 36.71 5.09 2.48
#